data_AF-A0A2K3NN85-F1
#
_entry.id   AF-A0A2K3NN85-F1
#
_cell.length_a   1.000
_cell.length_b   1.000
_cell.length_c   1.000
_cell.angle_alpha   90.00
_cell.angle_beta   90.00
_cell.angle_gamma   90.00
#
_symmetry.space_group_name_H-M   'P 1'
#
loop_
_entity.id
_entity.type
_entity.pdbx_description
1 polymer ?
#
loop_
_entity_poly.entity_id
_entity_poly.type
_entity_poly.pdbx_seq_one_letter_code
_entity_poly.pdbx_strand_id
1 'polypeptide(L)'
;MASSEAYSRLSQLVVPALDKIIKNASWRKHAKLAHECKSVIERLSLNNHQLSPDSPSDTEPETPGPLHDGGPVEYSLAESESILTPLINAAGSGVLKIADPAVDAIQKLIAHGYLRGEADPGGTSGEAKLLSNMIESVCKCHDFGDEGMELLVLKTLLSAVTSISLRIHGDCLLLIVRTCYDIYLVSKNMVNQTTAKASLIQMLVIVFRRMEADSSTVPIQPIVVAELMAPVEKSDVDSSMTLFVQGFITKIMQDIDGVLNPVTPSGKVSLLGGHDGAFETTTVETTNPTDLLDSTDKDMLDAKYWEISMYKTALEGRKGELVDGELVERDDDLEVQIGNKLRRDAFLVFRALCKLSMKTPPKEAAGDPELMKGKIVALELLKILLENAGAVFRTSDRYLILLKFLSRS
;
A
#
# COMPACT_ATOMS: atom_id res chain seq x y z
N MET A 1 2.01 34.33 -29.52
CA MET A 1 2.26 33.72 -28.20
C MET A 1 1.19 32.66 -28.02
N ALA A 2 1.54 31.40 -28.25
CA ALA A 2 0.60 30.28 -28.25
C ALA A 2 0.10 30.03 -26.82
N SER A 3 -1.21 29.89 -26.68
CA SER A 3 -1.88 29.50 -25.45
C SER A 3 -1.30 28.19 -24.92
N SER A 4 -0.91 28.17 -23.65
CA SER A 4 -0.52 26.96 -22.93
C SER A 4 -1.73 26.02 -22.90
N GLU A 5 -1.79 25.04 -23.80
CA GLU A 5 -2.75 23.94 -23.75
C GLU A 5 -2.73 23.33 -22.34
N ALA A 6 -3.85 23.43 -21.62
CA ALA A 6 -3.96 22.91 -20.27
C ALA A 6 -4.09 21.39 -20.35
N TYR A 7 -2.95 20.69 -20.40
CA TYR A 7 -2.95 19.23 -20.29
C TYR A 7 -3.64 18.80 -19.00
N SER A 8 -4.56 17.83 -19.06
CA SER A 8 -5.12 17.21 -17.86
C SER A 8 -3.97 16.82 -16.93
N ARG A 9 -4.12 17.08 -15.62
CA ARG A 9 -3.07 16.83 -14.62
C ARG A 9 -2.63 15.36 -14.62
N LEU A 10 -3.55 14.46 -14.94
CA LEU A 10 -3.28 13.04 -15.16
C LEU A 10 -2.31 12.83 -16.33
N SER A 11 -2.55 13.48 -17.47
CA SER A 11 -1.67 13.39 -18.65
C SER A 11 -0.26 13.88 -18.36
N GLN A 12 -0.10 14.97 -17.60
CA GLN A 12 1.22 15.50 -17.24
C GLN A 12 2.04 14.52 -16.37
N LEU A 13 1.36 13.65 -15.62
CA LEU A 13 1.97 12.64 -14.77
C LEU A 13 2.26 11.35 -15.54
N VAL A 14 1.28 10.84 -16.29
CA VAL A 14 1.33 9.52 -16.93
C VAL A 14 2.18 9.52 -18.20
N VAL A 15 2.04 10.52 -19.08
CA VAL A 15 2.73 10.54 -20.38
C VAL A 15 4.26 10.45 -20.26
N PRO A 16 4.94 11.20 -19.37
CA PRO A 16 6.39 11.08 -19.23
C PRO A 16 6.87 9.70 -18.79
N ALA A 17 6.07 8.98 -18.01
CA ALA A 17 6.38 7.61 -17.59
C ALA A 17 6.24 6.63 -18.76
N LEU A 18 5.14 6.73 -19.52
CA LEU A 18 4.91 5.92 -20.71
C LEU A 18 6.02 6.13 -21.76
N ASP A 19 6.47 7.37 -21.97
CA ASP A 19 7.59 7.66 -22.86
C ASP A 19 8.89 6.99 -22.40
N LYS A 20 9.19 7.00 -21.09
CA LYS A 20 10.35 6.30 -20.53
C LYS A 20 10.24 4.78 -20.71
N ILE A 21 9.04 4.22 -20.53
CA ILE A 21 8.77 2.80 -20.75
C ILE A 21 9.03 2.44 -22.23
N ILE A 22 8.47 3.21 -23.17
CA ILE A 22 8.67 3.00 -24.62
C ILE A 22 10.15 3.05 -24.99
N LYS A 23 10.91 4.02 -24.45
CA LYS A 23 12.35 4.16 -24.72
C LYS A 23 13.18 2.97 -24.23
N ASN A 24 12.76 2.33 -23.13
CA ASN A 24 13.45 1.16 -22.56
C ASN A 24 12.86 -0.17 -23.06
N ALA A 25 11.75 -0.15 -23.79
CA ALA A 25 11.11 -1.33 -24.33
C ALA A 25 11.96 -1.96 -25.46
N SER A 26 12.21 -3.26 -25.37
CA SER A 26 12.84 -4.01 -26.44
C SER A 26 11.83 -4.30 -27.54
N TRP A 27 12.18 -3.99 -28.80
CA TRP A 27 11.30 -4.24 -29.95
C TRP A 27 10.91 -5.71 -30.13
N ARG A 28 11.69 -6.67 -29.60
CA ARG A 28 11.37 -8.11 -29.69
C ARG A 28 10.47 -8.59 -28.56
N LYS A 29 10.79 -8.19 -27.32
CA LYS A 29 10.11 -8.72 -26.12
C LYS A 29 8.92 -7.89 -25.68
N HIS A 30 8.97 -6.57 -25.91
CA HIS A 30 8.04 -5.61 -25.32
C HIS A 30 7.31 -4.77 -26.39
N ALA A 31 7.21 -5.28 -27.63
CA ALA A 31 6.52 -4.58 -28.72
C ALA A 31 5.05 -4.27 -28.37
N LYS A 32 4.34 -5.23 -27.78
CA LYS A 32 2.95 -5.08 -27.35
C LYS A 32 2.83 -3.96 -26.31
N LEU A 33 3.63 -4.02 -25.24
CA LEU A 33 3.65 -3.00 -24.19
C LEU A 33 3.95 -1.61 -24.77
N ALA A 34 4.97 -1.49 -25.63
CA ALA A 34 5.32 -0.21 -26.26
C ALA A 34 4.18 0.34 -27.14
N HIS A 35 3.44 -0.53 -27.82
CA HIS A 35 2.27 -0.13 -28.60
C HIS A 35 1.11 0.33 -27.72
N GLU A 36 0.83 -0.39 -26.64
CA GLU A 36 -0.18 -0.02 -25.65
C GLU A 36 0.14 1.34 -25.01
N CYS A 37 1.39 1.58 -24.61
CA CYS A 37 1.83 2.88 -24.09
C CYS A 37 1.60 4.01 -25.09
N LYS A 38 1.93 3.82 -26.38
CA LYS A 38 1.69 4.83 -27.43
C LYS A 38 0.20 5.11 -27.61
N SER A 39 -0.64 4.08 -27.61
CA SER A 39 -2.09 4.21 -27.71
C SER A 39 -2.66 5.01 -26.54
N VAL A 40 -2.16 4.82 -25.31
CA VAL A 40 -2.58 5.63 -24.15
C VAL A 40 -2.14 7.08 -24.30
N ILE A 41 -0.92 7.35 -24.74
CA ILE A 41 -0.43 8.72 -24.97
C ILE A 41 -1.30 9.45 -26.00
N GLU A 42 -1.62 8.79 -27.12
CA GLU A 42 -2.49 9.36 -28.16
C GLU A 42 -3.89 9.69 -27.59
N ARG A 43 -4.49 8.78 -26.82
CA ARG A 43 -5.81 9.00 -26.22
C ARG A 43 -5.82 10.13 -25.19
N LEU A 44 -4.84 10.19 -24.29
CA LEU A 44 -4.71 11.29 -23.33
C LEU A 44 -4.46 12.64 -24.01
N SER A 45 -3.82 12.64 -25.19
CA SER A 45 -3.61 13.85 -25.99
C SER A 45 -4.91 14.30 -26.69
N LEU A 46 -5.75 13.36 -27.15
CA LEU A 46 -7.02 13.65 -27.81
C LEU A 46 -8.09 14.17 -26.84
N ASN A 47 -8.17 13.58 -25.63
CA ASN A 47 -9.16 14.00 -24.63
C ASN A 47 -8.93 15.44 -24.10
N ASN A 48 -7.71 16.00 -24.25
CA ASN A 48 -7.45 17.42 -23.98
C ASN A 48 -8.23 18.38 -24.91
N HIS A 49 -8.69 17.92 -26.07
CA HIS A 49 -9.34 18.77 -27.07
C HIS A 49 -10.89 18.76 -27.01
N GLN A 50 -11.50 17.89 -26.20
CA GLN A 50 -12.95 17.86 -25.98
C GLN A 50 -13.35 18.62 -24.71
N LEU A 51 -13.30 19.95 -24.75
CA LEU A 51 -13.84 20.85 -23.72
C LEU A 51 -15.12 21.56 -24.21
N SER A 52 -16.01 20.83 -24.90
CA SER A 52 -17.32 21.37 -25.29
C SER A 52 -18.40 20.80 -24.36
N PRO A 53 -19.14 21.63 -23.61
CA PRO A 53 -20.40 21.19 -23.02
C PRO A 53 -21.42 21.04 -24.16
N ASP A 54 -22.35 20.10 -24.02
CA ASP A 54 -23.46 19.82 -24.95
C ASP A 54 -23.17 18.81 -26.07
N SER A 55 -23.16 17.54 -25.70
CA SER A 55 -23.78 16.50 -26.51
C SER A 55 -24.43 15.47 -25.58
N PRO A 56 -25.75 15.27 -25.63
CA PRO A 56 -26.39 14.19 -24.88
C PRO A 56 -26.00 12.88 -25.56
N SER A 57 -25.13 12.10 -24.93
CA SER A 57 -24.84 10.74 -25.39
C SER A 57 -25.90 9.79 -24.80
N ASP A 58 -26.66 9.14 -25.68
CA ASP A 58 -27.63 8.06 -25.39
C ASP A 58 -26.95 6.76 -24.90
N THR A 59 -25.84 6.85 -24.17
CA THR A 59 -25.08 5.70 -23.67
C THR A 59 -25.53 5.37 -22.26
N GLU A 60 -25.75 4.08 -21.97
CA GLU A 60 -25.98 3.59 -20.60
C GLU A 60 -24.95 4.17 -19.63
N PRO A 61 -25.32 4.45 -18.36
CA PRO A 61 -24.38 5.02 -17.40
C PRO A 61 -23.19 4.06 -17.20
N GLU A 62 -22.03 4.42 -17.77
CA GLU A 62 -20.80 3.66 -17.57
C GLU A 62 -20.41 3.71 -16.10
N THR A 63 -20.02 2.56 -15.54
CA THR A 63 -19.55 2.48 -14.15
C THR A 63 -18.29 3.33 -13.97
N PRO A 64 -18.27 4.29 -13.02
CA PRO A 64 -17.09 5.08 -12.72
C PRO A 64 -15.90 4.17 -12.40
N GLY A 65 -14.72 4.53 -12.94
CA GLY A 65 -13.49 3.80 -12.71
C GLY A 65 -12.66 4.37 -11.56
N PRO A 66 -11.55 3.70 -11.23
CA PRO A 66 -10.67 4.12 -10.15
C PRO A 66 -9.83 5.37 -10.46
N LEU A 67 -9.72 5.80 -11.73
CA LEU A 67 -8.96 6.98 -12.11
C LEU A 67 -9.82 8.25 -12.19
N HIS A 68 -9.25 9.35 -11.73
CA HIS A 68 -9.78 10.71 -11.94
C HIS A 68 -8.63 11.72 -12.05
N ASP A 69 -8.89 12.90 -12.58
CA ASP A 69 -7.85 13.93 -12.77
C ASP A 69 -7.82 15.02 -11.68
N GLY A 70 -8.67 14.86 -10.65
CA GLY A 70 -8.81 15.82 -9.55
C GLY A 70 -9.60 17.08 -9.94
N GLY A 71 -10.18 17.10 -11.14
CA GLY A 71 -11.19 18.03 -11.61
C GLY A 71 -12.52 17.32 -11.91
N PRO A 72 -13.34 17.83 -12.85
CA PRO A 72 -14.64 17.25 -13.18
C PRO A 72 -14.55 16.01 -14.08
N VAL A 73 -13.35 15.61 -14.53
CA VAL A 73 -13.17 14.47 -15.43
C VAL A 73 -13.06 13.20 -14.60
N GLU A 74 -14.12 12.39 -14.66
CA GLU A 74 -14.14 11.03 -14.16
C GLU A 74 -13.93 10.07 -15.34
N TYR A 75 -13.04 9.11 -15.18
CA TYR A 75 -12.80 8.08 -16.18
C TYR A 75 -13.67 6.88 -15.88
N SER A 76 -14.25 6.25 -16.91
CA SER A 76 -14.97 5.00 -16.69
C SER A 76 -14.01 3.86 -16.30
N LEU A 77 -14.55 2.73 -15.84
CA LEU A 77 -13.73 1.56 -15.49
C LEU A 77 -12.89 1.10 -16.71
N ALA A 78 -13.48 1.06 -17.90
CA ALA A 78 -12.80 0.64 -19.12
C ALA A 78 -11.67 1.61 -19.51
N GLU A 79 -11.91 2.92 -19.39
CA GLU A 79 -10.88 3.93 -19.61
C GLU A 79 -9.75 3.80 -18.58
N SER A 80 -10.10 3.63 -17.31
CA SER A 80 -9.14 3.46 -16.23
C SER A 80 -8.26 2.22 -16.43
N GLU A 81 -8.86 1.07 -16.77
CA GLU A 81 -8.16 -0.16 -17.11
C GLU A 81 -7.18 0.05 -18.27
N SER A 82 -7.63 0.75 -19.31
CA SER A 82 -6.82 0.98 -20.50
C SER A 82 -5.61 1.88 -20.26
N ILE A 83 -5.67 2.78 -19.27
CA ILE A 83 -4.59 3.68 -18.87
C ILE A 83 -3.64 2.97 -17.89
N LEU A 84 -4.18 2.22 -16.92
CA LEU A 84 -3.41 1.58 -15.87
C LEU A 84 -2.71 0.29 -16.34
N THR A 85 -3.34 -0.50 -17.20
CA THR A 85 -2.81 -1.82 -17.62
C THR A 85 -1.38 -1.75 -18.16
N PRO A 86 -0.98 -0.78 -19.01
CA PRO A 86 0.41 -0.68 -19.46
C PRO A 86 1.40 -0.37 -18.33
N LEU A 87 1.00 0.42 -17.33
CA LEU A 87 1.83 0.67 -16.14
C LEU A 87 1.96 -0.59 -15.28
N ILE A 88 0.86 -1.31 -15.07
CA ILE A 88 0.85 -2.60 -14.33
C ILE A 88 1.77 -3.61 -15.01
N ASN A 89 1.62 -3.78 -16.34
CA ASN A 89 2.45 -4.69 -17.12
C ASN A 89 3.93 -4.27 -17.15
N ALA A 90 4.21 -2.96 -17.17
CA ALA A 90 5.58 -2.45 -17.12
C ALA A 90 6.23 -2.71 -15.74
N ALA A 91 5.51 -2.51 -14.64
CA ALA A 91 5.97 -2.87 -13.29
C ALA A 91 6.25 -4.39 -13.20
N GLY A 92 5.34 -5.22 -13.73
CA GLY A 92 5.50 -6.68 -13.80
C GLY A 92 6.43 -7.21 -14.90
N SER A 93 7.19 -6.35 -15.60
CA SER A 93 7.96 -6.75 -16.78
C SER A 93 9.22 -7.59 -16.47
N GLY A 94 9.68 -7.60 -15.22
CA GLY A 94 10.95 -8.21 -14.84
C GLY A 94 12.18 -7.48 -15.38
N VAL A 95 12.03 -6.22 -15.83
CA VAL A 95 13.13 -5.38 -16.31
C VAL A 95 13.14 -4.06 -15.56
N LEU A 96 14.17 -3.84 -14.72
CA LEU A 96 14.28 -2.67 -13.83
C LEU A 96 14.06 -1.33 -14.55
N LYS A 97 14.68 -1.11 -15.72
CA LYS A 97 14.56 0.14 -16.49
C LYS A 97 13.16 0.41 -17.07
N ILE A 98 12.29 -0.61 -17.10
CA ILE A 98 10.90 -0.51 -17.52
C ILE A 98 9.99 -0.40 -16.29
N ALA A 99 10.28 -1.18 -15.25
CA ALA A 99 9.50 -1.19 -14.02
C ALA A 99 9.64 0.12 -13.22
N ASP A 100 10.85 0.68 -13.10
CA ASP A 100 11.14 1.92 -12.35
C ASP A 100 10.21 3.10 -12.73
N PRO A 101 10.11 3.52 -14.01
CA PRO A 101 9.22 4.61 -14.38
C PRO A 101 7.73 4.27 -14.20
N ALA A 102 7.36 2.98 -14.23
CA ALA A 102 5.98 2.55 -14.01
C ALA A 102 5.59 2.64 -12.54
N VAL A 103 6.44 2.14 -11.63
CA VAL A 103 6.22 2.21 -10.18
C VAL A 103 6.23 3.66 -9.70
N ASP A 104 7.12 4.51 -10.22
CA ASP A 104 7.14 5.95 -9.92
C ASP A 104 5.84 6.66 -10.36
N ALA A 105 5.29 6.29 -11.52
CA ALA A 105 4.01 6.82 -11.96
C ALA A 105 2.86 6.36 -11.04
N ILE A 106 2.80 5.07 -10.70
CA ILE A 106 1.80 4.52 -9.76
C ILE A 106 1.90 5.22 -8.41
N GLN A 107 3.11 5.41 -7.87
CA GLN A 107 3.33 6.13 -6.62
C GLN A 107 2.73 7.53 -6.65
N LYS A 108 2.96 8.27 -7.74
CA LYS A 108 2.44 9.63 -7.91
C LYS A 108 0.92 9.65 -8.09
N LEU A 109 0.36 8.68 -8.83
CA LEU A 109 -1.09 8.55 -8.95
C LEU A 109 -1.76 8.36 -7.59
N ILE A 110 -1.15 7.55 -6.72
CA ILE A 110 -1.63 7.35 -5.34
C ILE A 110 -1.43 8.61 -4.50
N ALA A 111 -0.22 9.18 -4.51
CA ALA A 111 0.15 10.31 -3.66
C ALA A 111 -0.60 11.60 -3.98
N HIS A 112 -0.92 11.84 -5.25
CA HIS A 112 -1.78 12.95 -5.67
C HIS A 112 -3.27 12.61 -5.59
N GLY A 113 -3.59 11.40 -5.13
CA GLY A 113 -4.95 10.94 -4.92
C GLY A 113 -5.75 10.80 -6.20
N TYR A 114 -5.12 10.57 -7.36
CA TYR A 114 -5.78 10.28 -8.65
C TYR A 114 -6.33 8.86 -8.76
N LEU A 115 -5.90 7.98 -7.85
CA LEU A 115 -6.43 6.62 -7.69
C LEU A 115 -7.39 6.58 -6.51
N ARG A 116 -8.62 6.16 -6.79
CA ARG A 116 -9.67 5.84 -5.83
C ARG A 116 -10.05 4.38 -5.93
N GLY A 117 -10.73 3.91 -4.89
CA GLY A 117 -11.33 2.60 -4.90
C GLY A 117 -10.88 1.71 -3.77
N GLU A 118 -11.12 0.43 -3.94
CA GLU A 118 -10.78 -0.60 -2.98
C GLU A 118 -9.93 -1.68 -3.64
N ALA A 119 -8.75 -1.96 -3.10
CA ALA A 119 -7.93 -3.10 -3.50
C ALA A 119 -8.17 -4.27 -2.53
N ASP A 120 -8.96 -5.24 -2.97
CA ASP A 120 -9.21 -6.51 -2.27
C ASP A 120 -9.29 -7.65 -3.32
N PRO A 121 -8.34 -8.61 -3.35
CA PRO A 121 -8.36 -9.74 -4.28
C PRO A 121 -9.58 -10.64 -4.10
N GLY A 122 -10.18 -10.66 -2.90
CA GLY A 122 -11.43 -11.37 -2.61
C GLY A 122 -12.69 -10.64 -3.13
N GLY A 123 -12.53 -9.40 -3.62
CA GLY A 123 -13.60 -8.59 -4.20
C GLY A 123 -14.10 -9.13 -5.53
N THR A 124 -15.40 -8.94 -5.80
CA THR A 124 -16.04 -9.39 -7.05
C THR A 124 -15.97 -8.35 -8.18
N SER A 125 -15.70 -7.08 -7.87
CA SER A 125 -15.66 -5.99 -8.85
C SER A 125 -14.39 -6.02 -9.72
N GLY A 126 -14.51 -5.58 -10.97
CA GLY A 126 -13.37 -5.43 -11.88
C GLY A 126 -12.35 -4.41 -11.36
N GLU A 127 -12.84 -3.31 -10.78
CA GLU A 127 -12.03 -2.29 -10.12
C GLU A 127 -11.13 -2.88 -9.02
N ALA A 128 -11.69 -3.70 -8.13
CA ALA A 128 -10.91 -4.28 -7.03
C ALA A 128 -9.79 -5.17 -7.52
N LYS A 129 -10.07 -5.99 -8.54
CA LYS A 129 -9.06 -6.85 -9.17
C LYS A 129 -7.98 -6.04 -9.89
N LEU A 130 -8.35 -4.98 -10.60
CA LEU A 130 -7.40 -4.10 -11.28
C LEU A 130 -6.43 -3.45 -10.27
N LEU A 131 -6.98 -2.89 -9.19
CA LEU A 131 -6.19 -2.24 -8.14
C LEU A 131 -5.31 -3.25 -7.38
N SER A 132 -5.84 -4.44 -7.06
CA SER A 132 -5.04 -5.50 -6.44
C SER A 132 -3.91 -5.98 -7.35
N ASN A 133 -4.15 -6.18 -8.65
CA ASN A 133 -3.11 -6.55 -9.62
C ASN A 133 -2.03 -5.47 -9.77
N MET A 134 -2.42 -4.19 -9.64
CA MET A 134 -1.48 -3.06 -9.63
C MET A 134 -0.57 -3.12 -8.41
N ILE A 135 -1.13 -3.31 -7.20
CA ILE A 135 -0.35 -3.43 -5.97
C ILE A 135 0.54 -4.67 -6.02
N GLU A 136 0.04 -5.81 -6.49
CA GLU A 136 0.82 -7.05 -6.63
C GLU A 136 2.03 -6.86 -7.56
N SER A 137 1.84 -6.19 -8.69
CA SER A 137 2.94 -5.87 -9.61
C SER A 137 3.99 -4.94 -8.99
N VAL A 138 3.57 -3.99 -8.14
CA VAL A 138 4.51 -3.15 -7.36
C VAL A 138 5.25 -3.98 -6.31
N CYS A 139 4.57 -4.86 -5.58
CA CYS A 139 5.20 -5.70 -4.57
C CYS A 139 6.32 -6.60 -5.14
N LYS A 140 6.09 -7.21 -6.30
CA LYS A 140 7.10 -8.03 -7.01
C LYS A 140 8.37 -7.27 -7.40
N CYS A 141 8.31 -5.93 -7.47
CA CYS A 141 9.48 -5.13 -7.81
C CYS A 141 10.58 -5.15 -6.74
N HIS A 142 10.33 -5.64 -5.52
CA HIS A 142 11.43 -5.82 -4.56
C HIS A 142 12.43 -6.91 -4.99
N ASP A 143 12.03 -7.83 -5.89
CA ASP A 143 12.86 -8.96 -6.32
C ASP A 143 14.07 -8.53 -7.16
N PHE A 144 14.10 -7.27 -7.64
CA PHE A 144 15.24 -6.74 -8.36
C PHE A 144 16.51 -6.64 -7.49
N GLY A 145 16.37 -6.53 -6.16
CA GLY A 145 17.50 -6.32 -5.25
C GLY A 145 18.27 -5.02 -5.50
N ASP A 146 17.64 -4.05 -6.16
CA ASP A 146 18.17 -2.71 -6.41
C ASP A 146 17.74 -1.76 -5.29
N GLU A 147 18.70 -1.05 -4.69
CA GLU A 147 18.45 -0.22 -3.51
C GLU A 147 17.48 0.94 -3.79
N GLY A 148 17.53 1.51 -5.00
CA GLY A 148 16.62 2.58 -5.41
C GLY A 148 15.20 2.07 -5.62
N MET A 149 15.06 0.90 -6.24
CA MET A 149 13.78 0.24 -6.44
C MET A 149 13.15 -0.20 -5.10
N GLU A 150 13.93 -0.72 -4.16
CA GLU A 150 13.44 -1.06 -2.81
C GLU A 150 12.82 0.16 -2.12
N LEU A 151 13.51 1.32 -2.12
CA LEU A 151 12.96 2.57 -1.56
C LEU A 151 11.70 3.03 -2.31
N LEU A 152 11.67 2.87 -3.62
CA LEU A 152 10.50 3.24 -4.44
C LEU A 152 9.30 2.34 -4.13
N VAL A 153 9.51 1.03 -3.95
CA VAL A 153 8.47 0.08 -3.52
C VAL A 153 7.97 0.48 -2.13
N LEU A 154 8.85 0.66 -1.14
CA LEU A 154 8.46 1.11 0.21
C LEU A 154 7.64 2.40 0.17
N LYS A 155 8.07 3.37 -0.64
CA LYS A 155 7.38 4.67 -0.81
C LYS A 155 5.98 4.46 -1.38
N THR A 156 5.86 3.62 -2.40
CA THR A 156 4.59 3.35 -3.09
C THR A 156 3.62 2.64 -2.16
N LEU A 157 4.07 1.61 -1.45
CA LEU A 157 3.23 0.82 -0.56
C LEU A 157 2.79 1.60 0.67
N LEU A 158 3.68 2.38 1.29
CA LEU A 158 3.29 3.27 2.38
C LEU A 158 2.31 4.34 1.90
N SER A 159 2.52 4.93 0.71
CA SER A 159 1.55 5.86 0.11
C SER A 159 0.18 5.19 -0.07
N ALA A 160 0.14 3.93 -0.52
CA ALA A 160 -1.09 3.17 -0.73
C ALA A 160 -1.86 2.95 0.58
N VAL A 161 -1.19 2.48 1.64
CA VAL A 161 -1.82 2.25 2.95
C VAL A 161 -2.25 3.57 3.61
N THR A 162 -1.50 4.65 3.39
CA THR A 162 -1.81 5.99 3.93
C THR A 162 -2.98 6.65 3.20
N SER A 163 -3.16 6.35 1.91
CA SER A 163 -4.24 6.94 1.11
C SER A 163 -5.60 6.71 1.76
N ILE A 164 -6.46 7.74 1.72
CA ILE A 164 -7.87 7.63 2.12
C ILE A 164 -8.78 7.33 0.90
N SER A 165 -8.28 7.60 -0.29
CA SER A 165 -8.97 7.45 -1.57
C SER A 165 -8.84 6.02 -2.10
N LEU A 166 -7.63 5.45 -1.99
CA LEU A 166 -7.32 4.07 -2.31
C LEU A 166 -7.30 3.27 -1.01
N ARG A 167 -8.34 2.45 -0.78
CA ARG A 167 -8.46 1.62 0.42
C ARG A 167 -7.84 0.25 0.16
N ILE A 168 -6.89 -0.14 1.00
CA ILE A 168 -6.23 -1.44 0.93
C ILE A 168 -6.79 -2.34 2.03
N HIS A 169 -7.30 -3.51 1.67
CA HIS A 169 -7.89 -4.45 2.62
C HIS A 169 -7.43 -5.89 2.39
N GLY A 170 -7.66 -6.75 3.40
CA GLY A 170 -7.53 -8.21 3.28
C GLY A 170 -6.14 -8.69 2.84
N ASP A 171 -6.11 -9.61 1.88
CA ASP A 171 -4.87 -10.21 1.38
C ASP A 171 -3.96 -9.20 0.69
N CYS A 172 -4.51 -8.13 0.11
CA CYS A 172 -3.71 -7.04 -0.46
C CYS A 172 -2.89 -6.34 0.63
N LEU A 173 -3.50 -6.09 1.79
CA LEU A 173 -2.81 -5.48 2.93
C LEU A 173 -1.72 -6.40 3.47
N LEU A 174 -2.02 -7.70 3.60
CA LEU A 174 -1.04 -8.69 4.05
C LEU A 174 0.14 -8.80 3.09
N LEU A 175 -0.11 -8.76 1.78
CA LEU A 175 0.94 -8.73 0.77
C LEU A 175 1.85 -7.51 0.92
N ILE A 176 1.29 -6.31 1.15
CA ILE A 176 2.07 -5.10 1.39
C ILE A 176 2.96 -5.25 2.64
N VAL A 177 2.38 -5.68 3.75
CA VAL A 177 3.10 -5.87 5.02
C VAL A 177 4.22 -6.91 4.85
N ARG A 178 3.95 -7.99 4.12
CA ARG A 178 4.96 -8.98 3.73
C ARG A 178 6.07 -8.35 2.93
N THR A 179 5.78 -7.72 1.80
CA THR A 179 6.81 -7.10 0.95
C THR A 179 7.72 -6.15 1.74
N CYS A 180 7.18 -5.33 2.64
CA CYS A 180 8.00 -4.48 3.50
C CYS A 180 8.85 -5.27 4.52
N TYR A 181 8.30 -6.34 5.09
CA TYR A 181 9.05 -7.24 5.97
C TYR A 181 10.18 -7.97 5.22
N ASP A 182 9.91 -8.42 3.99
CA ASP A 182 10.88 -9.08 3.12
C ASP A 182 12.04 -8.13 2.83
N ILE A 183 11.76 -6.89 2.42
CA ILE A 183 12.79 -5.85 2.21
C ILE A 183 13.61 -5.61 3.49
N TYR A 184 12.97 -5.54 4.66
CA TYR A 184 13.68 -5.40 5.94
C TYR A 184 14.67 -6.54 6.21
N LEU A 185 14.29 -7.77 5.84
CA LEU A 185 15.13 -8.94 6.07
C LEU A 185 16.25 -9.07 5.05
N VAL A 186 15.96 -8.88 3.76
CA VAL A 186 16.86 -9.28 2.67
C VAL A 186 17.65 -8.12 2.07
N SER A 187 17.25 -6.88 2.30
CA SER A 187 17.96 -5.72 1.74
C SER A 187 19.39 -5.66 2.29
N LYS A 188 20.34 -5.36 1.42
CA LYS A 188 21.76 -5.18 1.78
C LYS A 188 22.04 -3.76 2.29
N ASN A 189 21.09 -2.84 2.12
CA ASN A 189 21.23 -1.43 2.49
C ASN A 189 20.56 -1.15 3.84
N MET A 190 21.34 -0.70 4.83
CA MET A 190 20.84 -0.43 6.19
C MET A 190 19.79 0.69 6.24
N VAL A 191 19.88 1.68 5.35
CA VAL A 191 18.87 2.74 5.22
C VAL A 191 17.55 2.13 4.75
N ASN A 192 17.58 1.21 3.79
CA ASN A 192 16.38 0.53 3.28
C ASN A 192 15.78 -0.38 4.34
N GLN A 193 16.59 -1.14 5.09
CA GLN A 193 16.11 -1.93 6.22
C GLN A 193 15.42 -1.05 7.27
N THR A 194 16.05 0.05 7.69
CA THR A 194 15.49 0.97 8.69
C THR A 194 14.23 1.66 8.17
N THR A 195 14.21 2.03 6.89
CA THR A 195 13.04 2.61 6.20
C THR A 195 11.89 1.61 6.13
N ALA A 196 12.18 0.34 5.84
CA ALA A 196 11.20 -0.74 5.80
C ALA A 196 10.59 -0.98 7.19
N LYS A 197 11.42 -1.06 8.24
CA LYS A 197 10.95 -1.20 9.63
C LYS A 197 10.08 -0.01 10.06
N ALA A 198 10.51 1.22 9.77
CA ALA A 198 9.70 2.41 10.07
C ALA A 198 8.38 2.43 9.28
N SER A 199 8.40 2.03 8.01
CA SER A 199 7.20 1.94 7.16
C SER A 199 6.22 0.90 7.70
N LEU A 200 6.71 -0.27 8.14
CA LEU A 200 5.89 -1.29 8.81
C LEU A 200 5.21 -0.71 10.05
N ILE A 201 5.95 -0.03 10.92
CA ILE A 201 5.38 0.58 12.12
C ILE A 201 4.31 1.61 11.75
N GLN A 202 4.58 2.50 10.78
CA GLN A 202 3.62 3.50 10.34
C GLN A 202 2.34 2.86 9.76
N MET A 203 2.46 1.82 8.92
CA MET A 203 1.32 1.08 8.37
C MET A 203 0.46 0.47 9.48
N LEU A 204 1.09 -0.13 10.49
CA LEU A 204 0.41 -0.69 11.65
C LEU A 204 -0.35 0.37 12.44
N VAL A 205 0.29 1.52 12.70
CA VAL A 205 -0.35 2.65 13.36
C VAL A 205 -1.58 3.10 12.56
N ILE A 206 -1.48 3.22 11.24
CA ILE A 206 -2.61 3.60 10.37
C ILE A 206 -3.76 2.59 10.50
N VAL A 207 -3.49 1.30 10.31
CA VAL A 207 -4.51 0.23 10.35
C VAL A 207 -5.26 0.25 11.68
N PHE A 208 -4.54 0.30 12.79
CA PHE A 208 -5.15 0.23 14.12
C PHE A 208 -5.87 1.52 14.50
N ARG A 209 -5.33 2.69 14.14
CA ARG A 209 -6.01 3.96 14.40
C ARG A 209 -7.30 4.09 13.60
N ARG A 210 -7.29 3.67 12.33
CA ARG A 210 -8.50 3.61 11.50
C ARG A 210 -9.55 2.67 12.10
N MET A 211 -9.14 1.48 12.52
CA MET A 211 -10.02 0.53 13.21
C MET A 211 -10.58 1.09 14.53
N GLU A 212 -9.76 1.69 15.39
CA GLU A 212 -10.23 2.26 16.67
C GLU A 212 -11.21 3.43 16.46
N ALA A 213 -11.01 4.21 15.41
CA ALA A 213 -11.89 5.32 15.03
C ALA A 213 -13.10 4.88 14.20
N ASP A 214 -13.18 3.60 13.83
CA ASP A 214 -14.15 3.05 12.88
C ASP A 214 -14.23 3.84 11.56
N SER A 215 -13.09 4.40 11.13
CA SER A 215 -13.05 5.36 10.02
C SER A 215 -11.75 5.24 9.22
N SER A 216 -11.87 5.25 7.90
CA SER A 216 -10.73 5.23 6.98
C SER A 216 -10.05 6.61 6.83
N THR A 217 -10.69 7.68 7.29
CA THR A 217 -10.27 9.07 7.04
C THR A 217 -9.72 9.76 8.29
N VAL A 218 -9.61 9.05 9.41
CA VAL A 218 -9.02 9.59 10.63
C VAL A 218 -7.60 10.10 10.37
N PRO A 219 -7.24 11.33 10.79
CA PRO A 219 -5.92 11.86 10.58
C PRO A 219 -4.88 11.07 11.38
N ILE A 220 -3.80 10.66 10.71
CA ILE A 220 -2.71 9.89 11.30
C ILE A 220 -1.44 10.73 11.28
N GLN A 221 -0.81 10.92 12.44
CA GLN A 221 0.46 11.61 12.52
C GLN A 221 1.62 10.69 12.09
N PRO A 222 2.68 11.23 11.47
CA PRO A 222 3.92 10.50 11.26
C PRO A 222 4.50 10.03 12.60
N ILE A 223 4.99 8.78 12.65
CA ILE A 223 5.73 8.27 13.80
C ILE A 223 7.02 9.06 14.01
N VAL A 224 7.49 9.10 15.27
CA VAL A 224 8.81 9.63 15.63
C VAL A 224 9.82 8.48 15.61
N VAL A 225 10.58 8.37 14.51
CA VAL A 225 11.50 7.26 14.27
C VAL A 225 12.55 7.15 15.38
N ALA A 226 13.04 8.28 15.89
CA ALA A 226 14.05 8.32 16.95
C ALA A 226 13.58 7.68 18.27
N GLU A 227 12.28 7.69 18.57
CA GLU A 227 11.73 7.08 19.78
C GLU A 227 11.58 5.56 19.64
N LEU A 228 11.38 5.09 18.42
CA LEU A 228 11.12 3.69 18.09
C LEU A 228 12.40 2.92 17.78
N MET A 229 13.43 3.61 17.29
CA MET A 229 14.75 3.07 17.00
C MET A 229 15.68 3.43 18.17
N ALA A 230 15.51 2.78 19.31
CA ALA A 230 16.42 2.97 20.44
C ALA A 230 17.86 2.58 20.03
N PRO A 231 18.89 3.43 20.26
CA PRO A 231 20.25 3.08 19.87
C PRO A 231 20.83 2.07 20.85
N VAL A 232 21.28 0.93 20.34
CA VAL A 232 22.34 0.15 21.01
C VAL A 232 23.65 0.87 20.66
N GLU A 233 24.03 1.80 21.53
CA GLU A 233 25.25 2.62 21.47
C GLU A 233 25.28 3.72 20.38
N LYS A 234 25.48 4.98 20.81
CA LYS A 234 25.37 6.18 19.97
C LYS A 234 26.54 6.29 18.98
N SER A 235 26.26 6.13 17.68
CA SER A 235 27.14 6.56 16.58
C SER A 235 26.52 7.75 15.82
N ASP A 236 27.35 8.64 15.24
CA ASP A 236 26.87 9.78 14.43
C ASP A 236 26.14 9.33 13.15
N VAL A 237 26.44 8.12 12.67
CA VAL A 237 25.82 7.52 11.47
C VAL A 237 24.34 7.18 11.72
N ASP A 238 24.00 6.73 12.92
CA ASP A 238 22.61 6.41 13.29
C ASP A 238 21.71 7.65 13.31
N SER A 239 22.27 8.82 13.62
CA SER A 239 21.52 10.08 13.65
C SER A 239 21.12 10.55 12.25
N SER A 240 22.03 10.47 11.27
CA SER A 240 21.75 10.83 9.88
C SER A 240 20.72 9.89 9.24
N MET A 241 20.88 8.58 9.47
CA MET A 241 19.92 7.57 9.01
C MET A 241 18.52 7.82 9.59
N THR A 242 18.43 8.07 10.89
CA THR A 242 17.15 8.38 11.56
C THR A 242 16.48 9.61 10.96
N LEU A 243 17.24 10.66 10.65
CA LEU A 243 16.72 11.87 10.00
C LEU A 243 16.21 11.60 8.58
N PHE A 244 16.94 10.81 7.79
CA PHE A 244 16.50 10.41 6.45
C PHE A 244 15.16 9.66 6.53
N VAL A 245 15.09 8.63 7.39
CA VAL A 245 13.91 7.79 7.53
C VAL A 245 12.72 8.60 8.05
N GLN A 246 12.95 9.50 9.01
CA GLN A 246 11.91 10.43 9.47
C GLN A 246 11.40 11.31 8.31
N GLY A 247 12.32 11.88 7.52
CA GLY A 247 11.98 12.69 6.36
C GLY A 247 11.17 11.92 5.32
N PHE A 248 11.52 10.66 5.09
CA PHE A 248 10.80 9.75 4.20
C PHE A 248 9.35 9.54 4.62
N ILE A 249 9.11 9.16 5.89
CA ILE A 249 7.75 8.94 6.42
C ILE A 249 6.94 10.23 6.40
N THR A 250 7.50 11.31 6.95
CA THR A 250 6.82 12.61 7.03
C THR A 250 6.44 13.12 5.65
N LYS A 251 7.31 12.96 4.64
CA LYS A 251 7.02 13.42 3.28
C LYS A 251 5.82 12.67 2.67
N ILE A 252 5.72 11.36 2.87
CA ILE A 252 4.61 10.56 2.37
C ILE A 252 3.29 10.97 3.04
N MET A 253 3.29 11.14 4.37
CA MET A 253 2.11 11.61 5.10
C MET A 253 1.65 12.98 4.59
N GLN A 254 2.60 13.92 4.40
CA GLN A 254 2.31 15.27 3.90
C GLN A 254 1.80 15.29 2.46
N ASP A 255 2.35 14.45 1.58
CA ASP A 255 1.90 14.39 0.19
C ASP A 255 0.44 13.94 0.11
N ILE A 256 0.02 13.00 0.97
CA ILE A 256 -1.38 12.55 1.08
C ILE A 256 -2.26 13.61 1.77
N ASP A 257 -1.81 14.22 2.86
CA ASP A 257 -2.56 15.30 3.55
C ASP A 257 -2.75 16.54 2.66
N GLY A 258 -1.77 16.86 1.81
CA GLY A 258 -1.84 17.99 0.87
C GLY A 258 -2.93 17.83 -0.20
N VAL A 259 -3.36 16.60 -0.49
CA VAL A 259 -4.55 16.32 -1.32
C VAL A 259 -5.83 16.71 -0.58
N LEU A 260 -5.85 16.58 0.75
CA LEU A 260 -7.00 16.89 1.59
C LEU A 260 -7.09 18.39 1.92
N ASN A 261 -5.94 19.04 2.12
CA ASN A 261 -5.81 20.45 2.49
C ASN A 261 -4.82 21.17 1.55
N PRO A 262 -5.27 21.69 0.40
CA PRO A 262 -4.40 22.40 -0.54
C PRO A 262 -4.01 23.79 0.02
N VAL A 263 -3.00 23.84 0.89
CA VAL A 263 -2.34 25.08 1.32
C VAL A 263 -0.90 25.06 0.80
N THR A 264 -0.58 26.05 -0.04
CA THR A 264 0.70 26.45 -0.71
C THR A 264 1.95 25.55 -0.63
N PRO A 265 2.68 25.35 -1.75
CA PRO A 265 3.72 24.34 -1.89
C PRO A 265 5.03 24.70 -1.15
N SER A 266 5.57 23.74 -0.38
CA SER A 266 6.93 23.81 0.17
C SER A 266 7.89 22.96 -0.68
N GLY A 267 9.08 23.52 -0.93
CA GLY A 267 9.96 23.22 -2.06
C GLY A 267 10.59 21.81 -2.12
N LYS A 268 11.01 21.47 -3.35
CA LYS A 268 11.75 20.25 -3.71
C LYS A 268 13.08 20.18 -2.95
N VAL A 269 13.34 19.06 -2.28
CA VAL A 269 14.69 18.66 -1.84
C VAL A 269 15.14 17.53 -2.75
N SER A 270 16.09 17.81 -3.64
CA SER A 270 16.82 16.81 -4.41
C SER A 270 17.95 16.26 -3.55
N LEU A 271 18.05 14.94 -3.41
CA LEU A 271 19.26 14.26 -2.94
C LEU A 271 19.73 13.30 -4.04
N LEU A 272 20.80 13.71 -4.72
CA LEU A 272 21.61 12.92 -5.64
C LEU A 272 22.81 12.36 -4.86
N GLY A 273 23.23 11.14 -5.16
CA GLY A 273 24.53 10.60 -4.77
C GLY A 273 24.63 9.11 -5.11
N GLY A 274 25.26 8.80 -6.24
CA GLY A 274 25.53 7.42 -6.67
C GLY A 274 26.81 6.85 -6.07
N HIS A 275 26.90 5.52 -6.00
CA HIS A 275 28.14 4.77 -5.92
C HIS A 275 27.97 3.35 -6.48
N ASP A 276 29.07 2.88 -7.07
CA ASP A 276 29.30 1.70 -7.89
C ASP A 276 30.13 0.67 -7.08
N GLY A 277 29.95 -0.63 -7.34
CA GLY A 277 30.84 -1.68 -6.79
C GLY A 277 30.17 -3.02 -6.50
N ALA A 278 30.49 -4.01 -7.34
CA ALA A 278 29.98 -5.38 -7.34
C ALA A 278 30.64 -6.34 -6.32
N PHE A 279 29.89 -7.35 -5.85
CA PHE A 279 30.41 -8.72 -5.64
C PHE A 279 29.29 -9.78 -5.62
N GLU A 280 29.59 -10.94 -6.22
CA GLU A 280 28.73 -12.10 -6.44
C GLU A 280 28.34 -12.85 -5.15
N THR A 281 27.15 -13.46 -5.17
CA THR A 281 26.56 -14.26 -4.10
C THR A 281 26.47 -15.71 -4.54
N THR A 282 27.03 -16.65 -3.76
CA THR A 282 26.69 -18.08 -3.83
C THR A 282 25.50 -18.36 -2.93
N THR A 283 24.43 -18.88 -3.51
CA THR A 283 23.17 -19.23 -2.85
C THR A 283 23.27 -20.59 -2.14
N VAL A 284 22.68 -20.67 -0.95
CA VAL A 284 22.25 -21.94 -0.34
C VAL A 284 20.77 -21.80 -0.05
N GLU A 285 19.98 -22.68 -0.67
CA GLU A 285 18.53 -22.73 -0.55
C GLU A 285 18.12 -23.07 0.89
N THR A 286 17.43 -22.13 1.54
CA THR A 286 16.58 -22.39 2.70
C THR A 286 15.24 -21.69 2.46
N THR A 287 14.15 -22.37 2.79
CA THR A 287 12.76 -21.94 2.59
C THR A 287 12.51 -20.51 3.07
N ASN A 288 11.95 -19.67 2.21
CA ASN A 288 11.75 -18.24 2.45
C ASN A 288 10.88 -18.02 3.70
N PRO A 289 11.34 -17.28 4.73
CA PRO A 289 10.60 -17.10 5.97
C PRO A 289 9.24 -16.39 5.82
N THR A 290 8.98 -15.80 4.67
CA THR A 290 7.89 -14.87 4.44
C THR A 290 6.61 -15.60 4.06
N ASP A 291 6.70 -16.81 3.50
CA ASP A 291 5.61 -17.74 3.12
C ASP A 291 4.49 -17.92 4.17
N LEU A 292 4.73 -17.57 5.44
CA LEU A 292 3.75 -17.63 6.53
C LEU A 292 2.80 -16.41 6.62
N LEU A 293 3.04 -15.39 5.82
CA LEU A 293 2.15 -14.23 5.67
C LEU A 293 1.03 -14.49 4.64
N ASP A 294 0.97 -15.68 4.04
CA ASP A 294 -0.06 -16.06 3.10
C ASP A 294 -1.24 -16.52 3.92
N SER A 295 -2.38 -15.91 3.66
CA SER A 295 -3.65 -16.35 4.21
C SER A 295 -3.90 -17.77 3.71
N THR A 296 -3.80 -18.77 4.58
CA THR A 296 -4.21 -20.13 4.22
C THR A 296 -5.74 -20.14 4.03
N ASP A 297 -6.28 -21.08 3.25
CA ASP A 297 -7.75 -21.22 3.10
C ASP A 297 -8.48 -21.29 4.44
N LYS A 298 -7.82 -21.88 5.46
CA LYS A 298 -8.30 -21.92 6.84
C LYS A 298 -8.30 -20.54 7.50
N ASP A 299 -7.27 -19.73 7.29
CA ASP A 299 -7.20 -18.36 7.82
C ASP A 299 -8.27 -17.47 7.17
N MET A 300 -8.52 -17.63 5.86
CA MET A 300 -9.59 -16.97 5.14
C MET A 300 -10.97 -17.43 5.61
N LEU A 301 -11.16 -18.74 5.88
CA LEU A 301 -12.39 -19.26 6.49
C LEU A 301 -12.61 -18.70 7.90
N ASP A 302 -11.56 -18.66 8.73
CA ASP A 302 -11.64 -18.07 10.07
C ASP A 302 -12.01 -16.58 9.97
N ALA A 303 -11.41 -15.84 9.02
CA ALA A 303 -11.71 -14.44 8.77
C ALA A 303 -13.15 -14.24 8.25
N LYS A 304 -13.66 -15.14 7.39
CA LYS A 304 -15.04 -15.10 6.89
C LYS A 304 -16.04 -15.48 7.99
N TYR A 305 -15.73 -16.47 8.82
CA TYR A 305 -16.52 -16.81 10.00
C TYR A 305 -16.52 -15.66 11.01
N TRP A 306 -15.42 -14.91 11.07
CA TRP A 306 -15.26 -13.73 11.88
C TRP A 306 -16.13 -12.58 11.41
N GLU A 307 -16.11 -12.29 10.10
CA GLU A 307 -16.99 -11.35 9.43
C GLU A 307 -18.46 -11.69 9.67
N ILE A 308 -18.87 -12.94 9.43
CA ILE A 308 -20.24 -13.44 9.69
C ILE A 308 -20.65 -13.26 11.16
N SER A 309 -19.75 -13.59 12.10
CA SER A 309 -20.03 -13.43 13.54
C SER A 309 -20.11 -11.96 13.95
N MET A 310 -19.33 -11.07 13.33
CA MET A 310 -19.38 -9.63 13.57
C MET A 310 -20.65 -8.99 13.01
N TYR A 311 -21.06 -9.32 11.79
CA TYR A 311 -22.35 -8.90 11.24
C TYR A 311 -23.50 -9.33 12.16
N LYS A 312 -23.44 -10.57 12.67
CA LYS A 312 -24.44 -11.07 13.62
C LYS A 312 -24.47 -10.25 14.92
N THR A 313 -23.31 -9.95 15.52
CA THR A 313 -23.23 -9.14 16.75
C THR A 313 -23.66 -7.68 16.53
N ALA A 314 -23.32 -7.07 15.39
CA ALA A 314 -23.75 -5.71 15.03
C ALA A 314 -25.27 -5.62 14.81
N LEU A 315 -25.85 -6.61 14.12
CA LEU A 315 -27.31 -6.74 13.92
C LEU A 315 -28.04 -7.01 15.24
N GLU A 316 -27.47 -7.83 16.13
CA GLU A 316 -28.02 -8.11 17.46
C GLU A 316 -27.99 -6.87 18.37
N GLY A 317 -26.99 -5.98 18.22
CA GLY A 317 -26.91 -4.69 18.92
C GLY A 317 -27.96 -3.66 18.48
N ARG A 318 -28.38 -3.69 17.21
CA ARG A 318 -29.40 -2.78 16.64
C ARG A 318 -30.85 -3.25 16.81
N LYS A 319 -31.07 -4.47 17.32
CA LYS A 319 -32.43 -5.01 17.60
C LYS A 319 -33.21 -4.21 18.67
N GLY A 320 -32.59 -3.19 19.29
CA GLY A 320 -33.22 -2.26 20.22
C GLY A 320 -33.70 -0.93 19.63
N GLU A 321 -33.36 -0.59 18.38
CA GLU A 321 -33.61 0.76 17.80
C GLU A 321 -34.30 0.69 16.42
N LEU A 322 -35.36 -0.11 16.30
CA LEU A 322 -36.23 -0.09 15.12
C LEU A 322 -37.51 0.67 15.43
N VAL A 323 -37.45 2.01 15.39
CA VAL A 323 -38.62 2.86 15.10
C VAL A 323 -38.19 4.01 14.19
N ASP A 324 -38.58 3.87 12.91
CA ASP A 324 -38.80 4.90 11.87
C ASP A 324 -37.65 5.30 10.92
N GLY A 325 -37.89 5.11 9.60
CA GLY A 325 -37.29 5.90 8.52
C GLY A 325 -36.36 5.19 7.50
N GLU A 326 -36.93 4.69 6.39
CA GLU A 326 -36.31 4.02 5.21
C GLU A 326 -35.27 4.85 4.38
N LEU A 327 -34.63 5.87 4.95
CA LEU A 327 -33.52 6.60 4.30
C LEU A 327 -32.19 6.52 5.07
N VAL A 328 -32.20 6.06 6.32
CA VAL A 328 -31.02 5.95 7.20
C VAL A 328 -30.31 4.58 7.05
N GLU A 329 -31.02 3.55 6.57
CA GLU A 329 -30.49 2.17 6.51
C GLU A 329 -29.28 2.01 5.58
N ARG A 330 -29.22 2.76 4.46
CA ARG A 330 -28.19 2.58 3.42
C ARG A 330 -26.82 3.14 3.80
N ASP A 331 -26.79 4.23 4.57
CA ASP A 331 -25.54 4.87 5.02
C ASP A 331 -24.99 4.11 6.23
N ASP A 332 -25.88 3.71 7.16
CA ASP A 332 -25.51 2.87 8.30
C ASP A 332 -24.94 1.51 7.86
N ASP A 333 -25.48 0.90 6.80
CA ASP A 333 -24.97 -0.38 6.26
C ASP A 333 -23.54 -0.25 5.71
N LEU A 334 -23.22 0.89 5.09
CA LEU A 334 -21.88 1.18 4.57
C LEU A 334 -20.88 1.45 5.70
N GLU A 335 -21.26 2.21 6.73
CA GLU A 335 -20.42 2.45 7.91
C GLU A 335 -20.13 1.13 8.66
N VAL A 336 -21.14 0.28 8.85
CA VAL A 336 -20.97 -1.05 9.44
C VAL A 336 -20.04 -1.93 8.59
N GLN A 337 -20.18 -1.87 7.27
CA GLN A 337 -19.30 -2.62 6.35
C GLN A 337 -17.85 -2.13 6.40
N ILE A 338 -17.62 -0.81 6.40
CA ILE A 338 -16.29 -0.21 6.57
C ILE A 338 -15.67 -0.66 7.89
N GLY A 339 -16.44 -0.56 8.96
CA GLY A 339 -15.97 -0.96 10.27
C GLY A 339 -15.63 -2.44 10.39
N ASN A 340 -16.40 -3.31 9.74
CA ASN A 340 -16.08 -4.73 9.70
C ASN A 340 -14.78 -5.01 8.93
N LYS A 341 -14.53 -4.30 7.81
CA LYS A 341 -13.28 -4.42 7.05
C LYS A 341 -12.07 -3.93 7.84
N LEU A 342 -12.15 -2.78 8.50
CA LEU A 342 -11.05 -2.23 9.29
C LEU A 342 -10.67 -3.14 10.47
N ARG A 343 -11.68 -3.69 11.16
CA ARG A 343 -11.41 -4.64 12.25
C ARG A 343 -10.86 -5.97 11.70
N ARG A 344 -11.33 -6.44 10.53
CA ARG A 344 -10.81 -7.64 9.84
C ARG A 344 -9.32 -7.48 9.53
N ASP A 345 -8.95 -6.33 8.97
CA ASP A 345 -7.58 -6.03 8.59
C ASP A 345 -6.64 -5.97 9.80
N ALA A 346 -7.05 -5.26 10.86
CA ALA A 346 -6.27 -5.20 12.10
C ALA A 346 -6.06 -6.60 12.70
N PHE A 347 -7.08 -7.45 12.66
CA PHE A 347 -6.97 -8.85 13.10
C PHE A 347 -6.01 -9.67 12.23
N LEU A 348 -6.13 -9.58 10.90
CA LEU A 348 -5.28 -10.31 9.96
C LEU A 348 -3.81 -9.95 10.16
N VAL A 349 -3.51 -8.66 10.25
CA VAL A 349 -2.14 -8.16 10.46
C VAL A 349 -1.60 -8.57 11.84
N PHE A 350 -2.42 -8.45 12.90
CA PHE A 350 -2.00 -8.90 14.23
C PHE A 350 -1.70 -10.41 14.27
N ARG A 351 -2.57 -11.24 13.67
CA ARG A 351 -2.40 -12.69 13.59
C ARG A 351 -1.13 -13.05 12.81
N ALA A 352 -0.88 -12.38 11.70
CA ALA A 352 0.31 -12.54 10.88
C ALA A 352 1.60 -12.26 11.68
N LEU A 353 1.63 -11.15 12.42
CA LEU A 353 2.76 -10.82 13.30
C LEU A 353 2.94 -11.84 14.44
N CYS A 354 1.84 -12.32 15.03
CA CYS A 354 1.90 -13.40 16.04
C CYS A 354 2.56 -14.66 15.46
N LYS A 355 2.12 -15.11 14.27
CA LYS A 355 2.70 -16.28 13.59
C LYS A 355 4.20 -16.10 13.33
N LEU A 356 4.63 -14.93 12.84
CA LEU A 356 6.04 -14.61 12.63
C LEU A 356 6.85 -14.64 13.93
N SER A 357 6.31 -14.06 15.02
CA SER A 357 7.00 -14.02 16.31
C SER A 357 7.18 -15.42 16.95
N MET A 358 6.27 -16.34 16.65
CA MET A 358 6.23 -17.68 17.20
C MET A 358 7.06 -18.70 16.41
N LYS A 359 7.58 -18.34 15.24
CA LYS A 359 8.42 -19.24 14.45
C LYS A 359 9.63 -19.68 15.26
N THR A 360 9.77 -20.98 15.49
CA THR A 360 10.98 -21.55 16.09
C THR A 360 12.14 -21.39 15.11
N PRO A 361 13.21 -20.68 15.49
CA PRO A 361 14.42 -20.60 14.69
C PRO A 361 15.00 -22.01 14.51
N PRO A 362 15.73 -22.29 13.41
CA PRO A 362 16.54 -23.50 13.29
C PRO A 362 17.43 -23.68 14.54
N LYS A 363 17.77 -24.91 14.92
CA LYS A 363 18.58 -25.20 16.13
C LYS A 363 19.94 -24.48 16.15
N GLU A 364 20.44 -24.08 14.98
CA GLU A 364 21.68 -23.34 14.74
C GLU A 364 21.52 -21.80 14.87
N ALA A 365 20.29 -21.29 14.89
CA ALA A 365 20.00 -19.85 14.89
C ALA A 365 19.97 -19.19 16.28
N ALA A 366 20.05 -19.96 17.36
CA ALA A 366 20.00 -19.42 18.73
C ALA A 366 21.20 -18.50 19.07
N GLY A 367 22.27 -18.56 18.29
CA GLY A 367 23.47 -17.72 18.46
C GLY A 367 23.71 -16.69 17.35
N ASP A 368 22.84 -16.61 16.34
CA ASP A 368 23.00 -15.70 15.19
C ASP A 368 21.90 -14.62 15.19
N PRO A 369 22.24 -13.35 15.52
CA PRO A 369 21.30 -12.24 15.49
C PRO A 369 20.59 -12.04 14.15
N GLU A 370 21.24 -12.37 13.02
CA GLU A 370 20.67 -12.16 11.68
C GLU A 370 19.57 -13.19 11.39
N LEU A 371 19.76 -14.44 11.84
CA LEU A 371 18.73 -15.49 11.74
C LEU A 371 17.53 -15.25 12.68
N MET A 372 17.72 -14.43 13.72
CA MET A 372 16.68 -14.04 14.69
C MET A 372 15.98 -12.73 14.35
N LYS A 373 16.54 -11.94 13.43
CA LYS A 373 16.11 -10.58 13.06
C LYS A 373 14.62 -10.49 12.75
N GLY A 374 14.10 -11.44 11.98
CA GLY A 374 12.68 -11.50 11.64
C GLY A 374 11.74 -11.72 12.83
N LYS A 375 12.16 -12.52 13.81
CA LYS A 375 11.39 -12.73 15.03
C LYS A 375 11.47 -11.52 15.95
N ILE A 376 12.65 -10.91 16.06
CA ILE A 376 12.88 -9.71 16.87
C ILE A 376 11.98 -8.59 16.37
N VAL A 377 12.00 -8.28 15.07
CA VAL A 377 11.16 -7.21 14.52
C VAL A 377 9.67 -7.52 14.68
N ALA A 378 9.23 -8.76 14.50
CA ALA A 378 7.82 -9.13 14.70
C ALA A 378 7.38 -8.88 16.16
N LEU A 379 8.23 -9.19 17.14
CA LEU A 379 7.98 -8.91 18.56
C LEU A 379 7.99 -7.42 18.88
N GLU A 380 8.90 -6.64 18.28
CA GLU A 380 8.93 -5.18 18.41
C GLU A 380 7.66 -4.54 17.85
N LEU A 381 7.22 -4.97 16.66
CA LEU A 381 5.97 -4.52 16.03
C LEU A 381 4.76 -4.87 16.90
N LEU A 382 4.69 -6.09 17.43
CA LEU A 382 3.64 -6.50 18.38
C LEU A 382 3.65 -5.65 19.64
N LYS A 383 4.82 -5.39 20.22
CA LYS A 383 4.94 -4.55 21.41
C LYS A 383 4.40 -3.15 21.14
N ILE A 384 4.81 -2.51 20.05
CA ILE A 384 4.35 -1.17 19.67
C ILE A 384 2.83 -1.17 19.48
N LEU A 385 2.27 -2.18 18.82
CA LEU A 385 0.82 -2.34 18.65
C LEU A 385 0.09 -2.45 19.98
N LEU A 386 0.59 -3.28 20.91
CA LEU A 386 -0.04 -3.51 22.20
C LEU A 386 0.02 -2.28 23.12
N GLU A 387 1.12 -1.52 23.06
CA GLU A 387 1.29 -0.27 23.80
C GLU A 387 0.36 0.83 23.26
N ASN A 388 0.08 0.83 21.96
CA ASN A 388 -0.76 1.82 21.29
C ASN A 388 -2.22 1.39 21.09
N ALA A 389 -2.58 0.15 21.48
CA ALA A 389 -3.91 -0.38 21.29
C ALA A 389 -4.96 0.43 22.06
N GLY A 390 -6.04 0.82 21.38
CA GLY A 390 -7.13 1.56 21.99
C GLY A 390 -8.08 0.64 22.78
N ALA A 391 -9.25 1.17 23.13
CA ALA A 391 -10.20 0.43 23.94
C ALA A 391 -10.88 -0.68 23.12
N VAL A 392 -11.18 -0.42 21.84
CA VAL A 392 -11.91 -1.35 20.96
C VAL A 392 -11.11 -2.63 20.75
N PHE A 393 -9.80 -2.51 20.51
CA PHE A 393 -8.93 -3.66 20.37
C PHE A 393 -8.79 -4.45 21.69
N ARG A 394 -8.62 -3.75 22.82
CA ARG A 394 -8.35 -4.38 24.12
C ARG A 394 -9.56 -5.11 24.73
N THR A 395 -10.77 -4.64 24.47
CA THR A 395 -12.00 -5.25 25.00
C THR A 395 -12.57 -6.35 24.10
N SER A 396 -11.99 -6.55 22.92
CA SER A 396 -12.40 -7.63 22.02
C SER A 396 -12.12 -9.00 22.63
N ASP A 397 -13.15 -9.84 22.78
CA ASP A 397 -13.00 -11.24 23.24
C ASP A 397 -11.98 -12.02 22.39
N ARG A 398 -11.79 -11.60 21.15
CA ARG A 398 -10.87 -12.25 20.21
C ARG A 398 -9.42 -11.82 20.41
N TYR A 399 -9.18 -10.61 20.91
CA TYR A 399 -7.88 -10.20 21.43
C TYR A 399 -7.47 -11.09 22.62
N LEU A 400 -8.40 -11.42 23.52
CA LEU A 400 -8.13 -12.34 24.62
C LEU A 400 -7.80 -13.77 24.12
N ILE A 401 -8.42 -14.22 23.02
CA ILE A 401 -8.08 -15.50 22.39
C ILE A 401 -6.67 -15.47 21.79
N LEU A 402 -6.32 -14.39 21.10
CA LEU A 402 -4.99 -14.21 20.50
C LEU A 402 -3.88 -14.07 21.56
N LEU A 403 -4.12 -13.35 22.66
CA LEU A 403 -3.19 -13.30 23.79
C LEU A 403 -2.99 -14.68 24.43
N LYS A 404 -4.06 -15.48 24.55
CA LYS A 404 -3.95 -16.87 25.02
C LYS A 404 -3.14 -17.73 24.05
N PHE A 405 -3.17 -17.43 22.76
CA PHE A 405 -2.36 -18.11 21.74
C PHE A 405 -0.86 -17.76 21.89
N LEU A 406 -0.54 -16.48 22.08
CA LEU A 406 0.81 -16.00 22.38
C LEU A 406 1.36 -16.55 23.70
N SER A 407 0.55 -16.62 24.75
CA SER A 407 0.96 -17.09 26.09
C SER A 407 1.17 -18.60 26.20
N ARG A 408 0.70 -19.40 25.24
CA ARG A 408 0.81 -20.87 25.24
C ARG A 408 2.06 -21.39 24.52
N SER A 409 2.85 -20.49 23.96
CA SER A 409 4.04 -20.77 23.15
C SER A 409 5.26 -20.20 23.85
#